data_AF-E9RVG0-F1
#
_entry.id   AF-E9RVG0-F1
#
_cell.length_a   1.000
_cell.length_b   1.000
_cell.length_c   1.000
_cell.angle_alpha   90.00
_cell.angle_beta   90.00
_cell.angle_gamma   90.00
#
_symmetry.space_group_name_H-M   'P 1'
#
loop_
_entity.id
_entity.type
_entity.pdbx_description
1 polymer ?
#
loop_
_entity_poly.entity_id
_entity_poly.type
_entity_poly.pdbx_seq_one_letter_code
_entity_poly.pdbx_strand_id
1 'polypeptide(L)'
;MEKKIVKLTLSKEAYDELESLAKESHQSIQDYIRSKVFGESIFTVDEAVKRIQAGNFDDTELYPDGFELPDVYGSDWTIPRGPAGVFGKNFYNFVEDNPNLGIKFKDMGKYGRRAVYTYKKGV
;
A
#
# COMPACT_ATOMS: atom_id res chain seq x y z
N MET A 1 -13.13 -6.26 -14.00
CA MET A 1 -12.23 -5.34 -14.73
C MET A 1 -11.60 -6.13 -15.87
N GLU A 2 -11.72 -5.63 -17.09
CA GLU A 2 -11.02 -6.18 -18.25
C GLU A 2 -9.51 -5.89 -18.10
N LYS A 3 -8.65 -6.90 -18.27
CA LYS A 3 -7.20 -6.74 -18.24
C LYS A 3 -6.68 -6.61 -19.67
N LYS A 4 -5.87 -5.60 -19.93
CA LYS A 4 -5.14 -5.42 -21.19
C LYS A 4 -3.64 -5.55 -20.92
N ILE A 5 -2.90 -6.15 -21.86
CA ILE A 5 -1.45 -6.35 -21.77
C ILE A 5 -0.77 -5.39 -22.73
N VAL A 6 0.25 -4.68 -22.25
CA VAL A 6 1.16 -3.88 -23.07
C VAL A 6 2.47 -4.67 -23.23
N LYS A 7 2.97 -4.79 -24.46
CA LYS A 7 4.26 -5.42 -24.77
C LYS A 7 5.21 -4.35 -25.31
N LEU A 8 6.44 -4.34 -24.81
CA LEU A 8 7.51 -3.44 -25.25
C LEU A 8 8.66 -4.30 -25.77
N THR A 9 9.17 -3.95 -26.95
CA THR A 9 10.40 -4.55 -27.51
C THR A 9 11.54 -3.58 -27.22
N LEU A 10 12.56 -4.05 -26.51
CA LEU A 10 13.72 -3.27 -26.09
C LEU A 10 15.00 -3.91 -26.63
N SER A 11 16.03 -3.10 -26.89
CA SER A 11 17.38 -3.64 -27.03
C SER A 11 17.85 -4.19 -25.68
N LYS A 12 18.95 -4.97 -25.68
CA LYS A 12 19.52 -5.48 -24.45
C LYS A 12 19.94 -4.34 -23.51
N GLU A 13 20.58 -3.32 -24.06
CA GLU A 13 21.08 -2.16 -23.32
C GLU A 13 19.93 -1.40 -22.64
N ALA A 14 18.83 -1.17 -23.36
CA ALA A 14 17.66 -0.50 -22.81
C ALA A 14 16.93 -1.34 -21.74
N TYR A 15 16.95 -2.67 -21.86
CA TYR A 15 16.38 -3.56 -20.85
C TYR A 15 17.23 -3.56 -19.57
N ASP A 16 18.56 -3.64 -19.70
CA ASP A 16 19.48 -3.64 -18.57
C ASP A 16 19.42 -2.30 -17.80
N GLU A 17 19.31 -1.17 -18.51
CA GLU A 17 19.10 0.15 -17.91
C GLU A 17 17.77 0.21 -17.13
N LEU A 18 16.68 -0.27 -17.74
CA LEU A 18 15.37 -0.33 -17.10
C LEU A 18 15.37 -1.20 -15.83
N GLU A 19 16.09 -2.32 -15.85
CA GLU A 19 16.25 -3.17 -14.67
C GLU A 19 17.04 -2.47 -13.56
N SER A 20 18.11 -1.75 -13.90
CA SER A 20 18.90 -0.98 -12.92
C SER A 20 18.07 0.10 -12.24
N LEU A 21 17.33 0.90 -13.02
CA LEU A 21 16.49 1.97 -12.49
C LEU A 21 15.36 1.43 -11.60
N ALA A 22 14.76 0.30 -11.99
CA ALA A 22 13.74 -0.37 -11.18
C ALA A 22 14.34 -0.87 -9.85
N LYS A 23 15.54 -1.47 -9.87
CA LYS A 23 16.28 -1.90 -8.67
C LYS A 23 16.63 -0.73 -7.75
N GLU A 24 17.14 0.37 -8.29
CA GLU A 24 17.45 1.60 -7.54
C GLU A 24 16.22 2.18 -6.84
N SER A 25 15.05 2.04 -7.47
CA SER A 25 13.76 2.48 -6.92
C SER A 25 13.08 1.42 -6.05
N HIS A 26 13.74 0.29 -5.77
CA HIS A 26 13.18 -0.87 -5.05
C HIS A 26 11.83 -1.36 -5.62
N GLN A 27 11.65 -1.28 -6.94
CA GLN A 27 10.44 -1.64 -7.66
C GLN A 27 10.67 -2.81 -8.61
N SER A 28 9.60 -3.56 -8.93
CA SER A 28 9.63 -4.43 -10.11
C SER A 28 9.68 -3.59 -11.38
N ILE A 29 10.22 -4.10 -12.49
CA ILE A 29 10.20 -3.40 -13.79
C ILE A 29 8.78 -2.94 -14.16
N GLN A 30 7.76 -3.76 -13.89
CA GLN A 30 6.39 -3.39 -14.20
C GLN A 30 5.90 -2.22 -13.36
N ASP A 31 6.22 -2.22 -12.06
CA ASP A 31 5.79 -1.15 -11.15
C ASP A 31 6.58 0.14 -11.39
N TYR A 32 7.85 0.03 -11.78
CA TYR A 32 8.66 1.15 -12.23
C TYR A 32 8.11 1.78 -13.51
N ILE A 33 7.74 0.97 -14.52
CA ILE A 33 7.07 1.50 -15.72
C ILE A 33 5.75 2.17 -15.34
N ARG A 34 4.94 1.54 -14.46
CA ARG A 34 3.68 2.12 -14.02
C ARG A 34 3.89 3.45 -13.32
N SER A 35 4.88 3.57 -12.43
CA SER A 35 5.17 4.80 -11.68
C SER A 35 5.63 5.93 -12.60
N LYS A 36 6.44 5.63 -13.62
CA LYS A 36 6.87 6.64 -14.60
C LYS A 36 5.77 7.07 -15.57
N VAL A 37 4.89 6.16 -15.99
CA VAL A 37 3.83 6.46 -16.98
C VAL A 37 2.59 7.06 -16.33
N PHE A 38 2.19 6.56 -15.17
CA PHE A 38 0.94 6.94 -14.50
C PHE A 38 1.15 7.75 -13.21
N GLY A 39 2.41 8.08 -12.87
CA GLY A 39 2.78 8.72 -11.62
C GLY A 39 2.98 7.73 -10.48
N GLU A 40 3.70 8.16 -9.43
CA GLU A 40 3.86 7.36 -8.22
C GLU A 40 2.51 7.19 -7.52
N SER A 41 2.09 5.93 -7.34
CA SER A 41 0.92 5.60 -6.56
C SER A 41 1.22 5.83 -5.08
N ILE A 42 0.40 6.63 -4.41
CA ILE A 42 0.45 6.80 -2.95
C ILE A 42 -0.02 5.54 -2.19
N PHE A 43 -0.63 4.57 -2.89
CA PHE A 43 -1.11 3.31 -2.32
C PHE A 43 0.01 2.27 -2.23
N THR A 44 1.08 2.61 -1.50
CA THR A 44 2.16 1.70 -1.13
C THR A 44 2.10 1.40 0.36
N VAL A 45 2.69 0.28 0.76
CA VAL A 45 2.73 -0.13 2.16
C VAL A 45 3.51 0.89 3.00
N ASP A 46 4.66 1.36 2.51
CA ASP A 46 5.49 2.34 3.22
C ASP A 46 4.77 3.67 3.44
N GLU A 47 4.05 4.17 2.43
CA GLU A 47 3.28 5.40 2.57
C GLU A 47 2.12 5.22 3.55
N ALA A 48 1.46 4.06 3.56
CA ALA A 48 0.42 3.75 4.53
C ALA A 48 0.96 3.75 5.97
N VAL A 49 2.08 3.06 6.21
CA VAL A 49 2.75 3.02 7.52
C VAL A 49 3.15 4.43 7.96
N LYS A 50 3.77 5.21 7.06
CA LYS A 50 4.16 6.59 7.32
C LYS A 50 2.97 7.47 7.71
N ARG A 51 1.85 7.39 6.98
CA ARG A 51 0.61 8.12 7.29
C ARG A 51 0.03 7.71 8.64
N ILE A 52 0.04 6.41 8.97
CA ILE A 52 -0.44 5.90 10.26
C ILE A 52 0.42 6.43 11.40
N GLN A 53 1.74 6.35 11.27
CA GLN A 53 2.67 6.78 12.31
C GLN A 53 2.69 8.29 12.54
N ALA A 54 2.46 9.08 11.48
CA ALA A 54 2.34 10.52 11.55
C ALA A 54 0.96 11.00 12.01
N GLY A 55 -0.09 10.17 11.88
CA GLY A 55 -1.46 10.49 12.28
C GLY A 55 -1.77 10.20 13.75
N ASN A 56 -3.05 10.33 14.09
CA ASN A 56 -3.62 10.13 15.43
C ASN A 56 -4.41 8.81 15.51
N PHE A 57 -3.93 7.75 14.85
CA PHE A 57 -4.63 6.46 14.78
C PHE A 57 -4.54 5.63 16.08
N ASP A 58 -3.76 6.12 17.05
CA ASP A 58 -3.69 5.65 18.43
C ASP A 58 -4.72 6.34 19.35
N ASP A 59 -5.40 7.39 18.87
CA ASP A 59 -6.44 8.10 19.62
C ASP A 59 -7.72 7.25 19.68
N THR A 60 -8.02 6.73 20.87
CA THR A 60 -9.19 5.88 21.12
C THR A 60 -10.51 6.64 21.16
N GLU A 61 -10.51 7.97 21.25
CA GLU A 61 -11.74 8.76 21.10
C GLU A 61 -12.14 8.87 19.62
N LEU A 62 -11.15 9.00 18.72
CA LEU A 62 -11.36 9.06 17.27
C LEU A 62 -11.56 7.68 16.64
N TYR A 63 -10.79 6.69 17.10
CA TYR A 63 -10.78 5.32 16.58
C TYR A 63 -11.02 4.29 17.69
N PRO A 64 -12.16 4.34 18.40
CA PRO A 64 -12.45 3.43 19.52
C PRO A 64 -12.43 1.95 19.08
N ASP A 65 -12.81 1.68 17.83
CA ASP A 65 -12.86 0.35 17.26
C ASP A 65 -11.65 0.03 16.34
N GLY A 66 -10.69 0.94 16.23
CA GLY A 66 -9.60 0.88 15.24
C GLY A 66 -9.95 1.63 13.96
N PHE A 67 -9.07 1.50 12.97
CA PHE A 67 -9.15 2.20 11.68
C PHE A 67 -9.00 1.23 10.50
N GLU A 68 -9.51 1.64 9.35
CA GLU A 68 -9.33 0.95 8.08
C GLU A 68 -8.36 1.73 7.17
N LEU A 69 -7.78 1.08 6.16
CA LEU A 69 -6.91 1.77 5.19
C LEU A 69 -7.58 3.00 4.52
N PRO A 70 -8.88 2.99 4.15
CA PRO A 70 -9.54 4.22 3.68
C PRO A 70 -9.44 5.41 4.64
N ASP A 71 -9.46 5.18 5.96
CA ASP A 71 -9.35 6.25 6.96
C ASP A 71 -7.95 6.88 6.94
N VAL A 72 -6.91 6.08 6.67
CA VAL A 72 -5.51 6.51 6.54
C VAL A 72 -5.30 7.48 5.38
N TYR A 73 -6.06 7.31 4.31
CA TYR A 73 -5.95 8.14 3.10
C TYR A 73 -7.01 9.24 3.03
N GLY A 74 -8.13 9.11 3.73
CA GLY A 74 -9.22 10.10 3.70
C GLY A 74 -9.69 10.37 2.26
N SER A 75 -9.67 11.65 1.86
CA SER A 75 -10.04 12.07 0.50
C SER A 75 -9.13 11.52 -0.59
N ASP A 76 -7.89 11.14 -0.25
CA ASP A 76 -6.94 10.59 -1.21
C ASP A 76 -7.27 9.14 -1.59
N TRP A 77 -8.21 8.48 -0.90
CA TRP A 77 -8.63 7.12 -1.19
C TRP A 77 -9.42 7.02 -2.52
N THR A 78 -8.68 7.06 -3.61
CA THR A 78 -9.19 7.04 -5.00
C THR A 78 -8.93 5.70 -5.70
N ILE A 79 -8.28 4.75 -5.02
CA ILE A 79 -7.95 3.44 -5.57
C ILE A 79 -9.21 2.61 -5.88
N PRO A 80 -9.35 2.05 -7.10
CA PRO A 80 -10.53 1.29 -7.47
C PRO A 80 -10.59 -0.08 -6.77
N ARG A 81 -11.79 -0.67 -6.78
CA ARG A 81 -12.01 -2.05 -6.32
C ARG A 81 -11.15 -3.02 -7.15
N GLY A 82 -10.51 -3.98 -6.48
CA GLY A 82 -9.54 -4.89 -7.08
C GLY A 82 -8.12 -4.52 -6.65
N PRO A 83 -7.50 -3.45 -7.21
CA PRO A 83 -6.23 -2.93 -6.73
C PRO A 83 -6.24 -2.62 -5.23
N ALA A 84 -7.34 -2.08 -4.70
CA ALA A 84 -7.52 -1.86 -3.26
C ALA A 84 -7.39 -3.15 -2.43
N GLY A 85 -7.85 -4.29 -2.97
CA GLY A 85 -7.75 -5.58 -2.29
C GLY A 85 -6.34 -6.15 -2.31
N VAL A 86 -5.62 -5.95 -3.42
CA VAL A 86 -4.18 -6.32 -3.51
C VAL A 86 -3.36 -5.47 -2.54
N PHE A 87 -3.59 -4.16 -2.53
CA PHE A 87 -2.94 -3.24 -1.61
C PHE A 87 -3.21 -3.62 -0.14
N GLY A 88 -4.48 -3.85 0.22
CA GLY A 88 -4.85 -4.26 1.58
C GLY A 88 -4.22 -5.59 1.99
N LYS A 89 -4.13 -6.58 1.08
CA LYS A 89 -3.46 -7.86 1.36
C LYS A 89 -1.95 -7.68 1.58
N ASN A 90 -1.30 -6.86 0.75
CA ASN A 90 0.12 -6.58 0.89
C ASN A 90 0.42 -5.84 2.20
N PHE A 91 -0.41 -4.86 2.56
CA PHE A 91 -0.31 -4.16 3.83
C PHE A 91 -0.50 -5.09 5.03
N TYR A 92 -1.54 -5.94 5.03
CA TYR A 92 -1.78 -6.95 6.07
C TYR A 92 -0.55 -7.85 6.29
N ASN A 93 -0.03 -8.46 5.22
CA ASN A 93 1.14 -9.33 5.32
C ASN A 93 2.34 -8.59 5.91
N PHE A 94 2.58 -7.34 5.47
CA PHE A 94 3.70 -6.56 5.93
C PHE A 94 3.62 -6.22 7.42
N VAL A 95 2.45 -5.81 7.93
CA VAL A 95 2.34 -5.46 9.36
C VAL A 95 2.40 -6.69 10.27
N GLU A 96 1.90 -7.85 9.82
CA GLU A 96 2.06 -9.11 10.54
C GLU A 96 3.52 -9.55 10.61
N ASP A 97 4.29 -9.36 9.53
CA ASP A 97 5.73 -9.66 9.48
C ASP A 97 6.58 -8.62 10.26
N ASN A 98 6.02 -7.45 10.59
CA ASN A 98 6.72 -6.34 11.24
C ASN A 98 5.97 -5.82 12.49
N PRO A 99 5.83 -6.64 13.56
CA PRO A 99 5.03 -6.30 14.73
C PRO A 99 5.57 -5.09 15.53
N ASN A 100 6.83 -4.74 15.33
CA ASN A 100 7.50 -3.56 15.90
C ASN A 100 6.96 -2.24 15.34
N LEU A 101 6.18 -2.25 14.25
CA LEU A 101 5.54 -1.04 13.74
C LEU A 101 4.43 -0.51 14.65
N GLY A 102 3.98 -1.31 15.63
CA GLY A 102 2.87 -0.96 16.52
C GLY A 102 1.50 -1.01 15.85
N ILE A 103 1.42 -1.37 14.57
CA ILE A 103 0.19 -1.55 13.79
C ILE A 103 -0.20 -3.02 13.86
N LYS A 104 -1.43 -3.33 14.28
CA LYS A 104 -1.89 -4.72 14.43
C LYS A 104 -3.25 -4.92 13.79
N PHE A 105 -3.38 -6.02 13.07
CA PHE A 105 -4.68 -6.50 12.63
C PHE A 105 -5.56 -6.80 13.85
N LYS A 106 -6.79 -6.30 13.85
CA LYS A 106 -7.78 -6.55 14.90
C LYS A 106 -8.78 -7.60 14.43
N ASP A 107 -9.53 -7.27 13.39
CA ASP A 107 -10.55 -8.11 12.80
C ASP A 107 -10.93 -7.65 11.39
N MET A 108 -11.93 -8.30 10.81
CA MET A 108 -12.58 -7.82 9.60
C MET A 108 -13.80 -6.99 9.98
N GLY A 109 -13.83 -5.73 9.54
CA GLY A 109 -14.91 -4.78 9.76
C GLY A 109 -16.20 -5.15 9.03
N LYS A 110 -17.10 -4.16 8.87
CA LYS A 110 -18.49 -4.39 8.42
C LYS A 110 -18.55 -5.23 7.13
N TYR A 111 -19.31 -6.33 7.18
CA TYR A 111 -19.49 -7.32 6.11
C TYR A 111 -18.25 -8.15 5.75
N GLY A 112 -17.22 -8.19 6.60
CA GLY A 112 -16.05 -9.05 6.41
C GLY A 112 -15.16 -8.62 5.24
N ARG A 113 -15.23 -7.35 4.82
CA ARG A 113 -14.62 -6.86 3.57
C ARG A 113 -13.40 -5.98 3.75
N ARG A 114 -13.23 -5.38 4.93
CA ARG A 114 -12.14 -4.45 5.21
C ARG A 114 -11.47 -4.88 6.50
N ALA A 115 -10.15 -5.00 6.45
CA ALA A 115 -9.37 -5.25 7.65
C ALA A 115 -9.36 -3.99 8.51
N VAL A 116 -9.64 -4.17 9.80
CA VAL A 116 -9.57 -3.16 10.83
C VAL A 116 -8.26 -3.35 11.58
N TYR A 117 -7.58 -2.25 11.86
CA TYR A 117 -6.29 -2.23 12.52
C TYR A 117 -6.35 -1.37 13.78
N THR A 118 -5.47 -1.68 14.73
CA THR A 118 -5.17 -0.80 15.87
C THR A 118 -3.72 -0.32 15.74
N TYR A 119 -3.44 0.86 16.28
CA TYR A 119 -2.10 1.42 16.29
C TYR A 119 -1.70 1.83 17.70
N LYS A 120 -0.47 1.51 18.09
CA LYS A 120 0.15 1.95 19.33
C LYS A 120 1.49 2.61 19.02
N LYS A 121 1.58 3.91 19.31
CA LYS A 121 2.78 4.71 19.07
C LYS A 121 3.92 4.30 20.02
N GLY A 122 5.13 4.15 19.47
CA GLY A 122 6.35 3.90 20.26
C GLY A 122 6.49 2.47 20.80
N VAL A 123 5.99 1.47 20.08
CA VAL A 123 6.30 0.04 20.31
C VAL A 123 7.71 -0.28 19.83
#